data_AF-A0A2D5XH62-F1
#
_entry.id   AF-A0A2D5XH62-F1
#
_cell.length_a   1.000
_cell.length_b   1.000
_cell.length_c   1.000
_cell.angle_alpha   90.00
_cell.angle_beta   90.00
_cell.angle_gamma   90.00
#
_symmetry.space_group_name_H-M   'P 1'
#
loop_
_entity.id
_entity.type
_entity.pdbx_description
1 polymer ?
#
loop_
_entity_poly.entity_id
_entity_poly.type
_entity_poly.pdbx_seq_one_letter_code
_entity_poly.pdbx_strand_id
1 'polypeptide(L)'
;MGRGGIPRLIAAVAETLAVERERWVLWLPVAFGAGIAVYFALPAEPPLWLGAAAIMAVAACAGLGRRRTVVLVALLGIGAATAGFTVAQWRTAAVAEPMLSKRLGPTSVTGRIVAVERFPKGSRVSLERLRITRLGPQRTPAMVRLRLQGHQPAIAAGDWIRARAVLSPPPPPAAPGAFDFQRQSYFRRLGAVGFAFGPVELIAKGGERRLDSLSLGLERLRRGIADSVMAGLDGRAGTVAAALMTGTRKAIEPKIMTAIRDAGLAHLLAISGLHVGLVTAILFVGLRGALALAPPLALRYPIKKWAAAAAIVGAFAYALVAGATVPTQRAFLMIGLVLLAVLFDRRGLSMRLVAWAAFVILLLTPESLLGASFQLSFAAVTALIAAYEVVRDRRRYGGEGPPKWPRTALLYVAGVALTTVIAEAATAPFVVYHFNRLAAFGLAANVIAVPVTALWIMPWSVAAFALMPLGLETLALTPMGWGIEVVIRVAENGFRLAGRGGPAAGHADVGTGVDRLGRSVVVPVAAALAIVGSLGGRRRTADLGADPAAGRARRWPRQVAGGAHSGRRPSRFVHAGRRFQPPDLAPPGRAEGLAPGLAAPRSEPGRALVVRWIGLHLPGAGSDGGLGRPSGR
;
A
#
# COMPACT_ATOMS: atom_id res chain seq x y z
N MET A 1 -51.82 -18.35 -2.89
CA MET A 1 -50.60 -17.52 -3.08
C MET A 1 -49.37 -18.38 -2.83
N GLY A 2 -48.92 -19.13 -3.83
CA GLY A 2 -48.15 -20.36 -3.63
C GLY A 2 -46.67 -20.28 -4.00
N ARG A 3 -45.80 -20.70 -3.08
CA ARG A 3 -44.56 -21.54 -3.17
C ARG A 3 -43.57 -21.43 -4.35
N GLY A 4 -43.79 -20.60 -5.37
CA GLY A 4 -42.92 -20.50 -6.57
C GLY A 4 -41.94 -19.33 -6.59
N GLY A 5 -42.02 -18.38 -5.65
CA GLY A 5 -41.19 -17.18 -5.64
C GLY A 5 -39.72 -17.42 -5.26
N ILE A 6 -39.48 -18.20 -4.20
CA ILE A 6 -38.12 -18.47 -3.68
C ILE A 6 -37.27 -19.30 -4.67
N PRO A 7 -37.77 -20.39 -5.28
CA PRO A 7 -36.99 -21.16 -6.25
C PRO A 7 -36.65 -20.33 -7.51
N ARG A 8 -37.58 -19.48 -7.97
CA ARG A 8 -37.37 -18.57 -9.10
C ARG A 8 -36.35 -17.48 -8.77
N LEU A 9 -36.41 -16.92 -7.57
CA LEU A 9 -35.42 -15.95 -7.09
C LEU A 9 -34.02 -16.59 -6.99
N ILE A 10 -33.92 -17.80 -6.44
CA ILE A 10 -32.65 -18.54 -6.36
C ILE A 10 -32.10 -18.83 -7.77
N ALA A 11 -32.95 -19.22 -8.72
CA ALA A 11 -32.54 -19.45 -10.10
C ALA A 11 -32.06 -18.16 -10.79
N ALA A 12 -32.79 -17.05 -10.64
CA ALA A 12 -32.40 -15.75 -11.19
C ALA A 12 -31.07 -15.23 -10.60
N VAL A 13 -30.86 -15.43 -9.28
CA VAL A 13 -29.59 -15.11 -8.61
C VAL A 13 -28.47 -16.04 -9.11
N ALA A 14 -28.74 -17.34 -9.30
CA ALA A 14 -27.77 -18.29 -9.85
C ALA A 14 -27.31 -17.90 -11.25
N GLU A 15 -28.24 -17.52 -12.11
CA GLU A 15 -27.98 -17.10 -13.48
C GLU A 15 -27.16 -15.81 -13.51
N THR A 16 -27.54 -14.81 -12.70
CA THR A 16 -26.78 -13.56 -12.56
C THR A 16 -25.37 -13.83 -12.05
N LEU A 17 -25.20 -14.67 -11.02
CA LEU A 17 -23.88 -15.04 -10.49
C LEU A 17 -23.04 -15.81 -11.51
N ALA A 18 -23.65 -16.68 -12.31
CA ALA A 18 -22.97 -17.42 -13.36
C ALA A 18 -22.49 -16.50 -14.49
N VAL A 19 -23.30 -15.52 -14.91
CA VAL A 19 -22.93 -14.48 -15.87
C VAL A 19 -21.78 -13.61 -15.33
N GLU A 20 -21.76 -13.35 -14.02
CA GLU A 20 -20.73 -12.55 -13.33
C GLU A 20 -19.50 -13.36 -12.88
N ARG A 21 -19.33 -14.62 -13.31
CA ARG A 21 -18.21 -15.49 -12.90
C ARG A 21 -16.83 -14.86 -13.09
N GLU A 22 -16.68 -14.12 -14.18
CA GLU A 22 -15.48 -13.37 -14.51
C GLU A 22 -15.14 -12.22 -13.54
N ARG A 23 -16.09 -11.85 -12.68
CA ARG A 23 -15.97 -10.76 -11.70
C ARG A 23 -15.85 -11.24 -10.26
N TRP A 24 -16.03 -12.53 -9.97
CA TRP A 24 -15.89 -13.07 -8.61
C TRP A 24 -14.53 -12.73 -7.98
N VAL A 25 -13.47 -12.69 -8.79
CA VAL A 25 -12.11 -12.28 -8.35
C VAL A 25 -12.09 -10.86 -7.77
N LEU A 26 -12.97 -9.96 -8.22
CA LEU A 26 -13.05 -8.59 -7.69
C LEU A 26 -13.60 -8.55 -6.25
N TRP A 27 -14.43 -9.53 -5.89
CA TRP A 27 -15.02 -9.67 -4.56
C TRP A 27 -14.12 -10.42 -3.57
N LEU A 28 -13.07 -11.11 -4.05
CA LEU A 28 -12.11 -11.81 -3.20
C LEU A 28 -11.47 -10.90 -2.13
N PRO A 29 -10.81 -9.77 -2.47
CA PRO A 29 -10.24 -8.89 -1.44
C PRO A 29 -11.31 -8.23 -0.57
N VAL A 30 -12.54 -8.09 -1.07
CA VAL A 30 -13.68 -7.54 -0.31
C VAL A 30 -14.05 -8.49 0.82
N ALA A 31 -14.33 -9.75 0.48
CA ALA A 31 -14.70 -10.77 1.45
C ALA A 31 -13.54 -11.06 2.42
N PHE A 32 -12.31 -11.19 1.90
CA PHE A 32 -11.11 -11.39 2.71
C PHE A 32 -10.87 -10.24 3.68
N GLY A 33 -10.98 -8.99 3.20
CA GLY A 33 -10.90 -7.78 4.02
C GLY A 33 -12.00 -7.70 5.08
N ALA A 34 -13.23 -8.14 4.77
CA ALA A 34 -14.31 -8.19 5.75
C ALA A 34 -13.98 -9.12 6.92
N GLY A 35 -13.39 -10.29 6.65
CA GLY A 35 -12.89 -11.19 7.68
C GLY A 35 -11.83 -10.58 8.59
N ILE A 36 -10.86 -9.89 7.99
CA ILE A 36 -9.84 -9.13 8.72
C ILE A 36 -10.47 -8.04 9.60
N ALA A 37 -11.43 -7.29 9.04
CA ALA A 37 -12.12 -6.23 9.76
C ALA A 37 -12.92 -6.79 10.96
N VAL A 38 -13.58 -7.94 10.80
CA VAL A 38 -14.27 -8.63 11.90
C VAL A 38 -13.28 -9.01 13.00
N TYR A 39 -12.13 -9.60 12.66
CA TYR A 39 -11.11 -9.95 13.64
C TYR A 39 -10.66 -8.73 14.47
N PHE A 40 -10.32 -7.62 13.80
CA PHE A 40 -9.88 -6.40 14.47
C PHE A 40 -10.99 -5.59 15.16
N ALA A 41 -12.25 -5.91 14.91
CA ALA A 41 -13.39 -5.33 15.61
C ALA A 41 -13.68 -6.04 16.94
N LEU A 42 -13.12 -7.23 17.18
CA LEU A 42 -13.31 -7.95 18.43
C LEU A 42 -12.66 -7.20 19.60
N PRO A 43 -13.34 -7.09 20.76
CA PRO A 43 -12.81 -6.41 21.94
C PRO A 43 -11.74 -7.23 22.68
N ALA A 44 -11.66 -8.53 22.40
CA ALA A 44 -10.73 -9.47 23.02
C ALA A 44 -10.20 -10.46 21.99
N GLU A 45 -8.99 -10.97 22.24
CA GLU A 45 -8.34 -11.93 21.36
C GLU A 45 -9.09 -13.27 21.35
N PRO A 46 -9.60 -13.73 20.19
CA PRO A 46 -10.28 -15.01 20.08
C PRO A 46 -9.29 -16.17 20.25
N PRO A 47 -9.76 -17.36 20.69
CA PRO A 47 -8.89 -18.52 20.83
C PRO A 47 -8.33 -18.96 19.47
N LEU A 48 -7.05 -19.35 19.43
CA LEU A 48 -6.29 -19.63 18.19
C LEU A 48 -6.92 -20.70 17.28
N TRP A 49 -7.75 -21.58 17.83
CA TRP A 49 -8.43 -22.62 17.06
C TRP A 49 -9.65 -22.11 16.28
N LEU A 50 -10.20 -20.94 16.62
CA LEU A 50 -11.46 -20.43 16.05
C LEU A 50 -11.37 -20.24 14.53
N GLY A 51 -10.30 -19.62 14.03
CA GLY A 51 -10.11 -19.41 12.60
C GLY A 51 -10.02 -20.74 11.83
N ALA A 52 -9.21 -21.68 12.32
CA ALA A 52 -9.06 -23.00 11.71
C ALA A 52 -10.38 -23.79 11.72
N ALA A 53 -11.13 -23.77 12.83
CA ALA A 53 -12.43 -24.41 12.93
C ALA A 53 -13.45 -23.81 11.95
N ALA A 54 -13.46 -22.47 11.79
CA ALA A 54 -14.33 -21.80 10.85
C ALA A 54 -14.03 -22.18 9.39
N ILE A 55 -12.73 -22.26 9.00
CA ILE A 55 -12.33 -22.72 7.67
C ILE A 55 -12.81 -24.14 7.42
N MET A 56 -12.60 -25.05 8.38
CA MET A 56 -13.01 -26.45 8.26
C MET A 56 -14.53 -26.59 8.13
N ALA A 57 -15.30 -25.83 8.90
CA ALA A 57 -16.75 -25.81 8.82
C ALA A 57 -17.25 -25.33 7.44
N VAL A 58 -16.66 -24.24 6.92
CA VAL A 58 -17.01 -23.72 5.58
C VAL A 58 -16.62 -24.70 4.48
N ALA A 59 -15.46 -25.35 4.58
CA ALA A 59 -15.03 -26.37 3.62
C ALA A 59 -15.97 -27.60 3.63
N ALA A 60 -16.40 -28.07 4.80
CA ALA A 60 -17.38 -29.15 4.93
C ALA A 60 -18.72 -28.77 4.31
N CYS A 61 -19.25 -27.59 4.63
CA CYS A 61 -20.46 -27.05 4.02
C CYS A 61 -20.34 -26.90 2.50
N ALA A 62 -19.16 -26.51 1.99
CA ALA A 62 -18.91 -26.38 0.56
C ALA A 62 -18.90 -27.75 -0.14
N GLY A 63 -18.33 -28.77 0.51
CA GLY A 63 -18.36 -30.15 0.04
C GLY A 63 -19.79 -30.71 -0.07
N LEU A 64 -20.65 -30.41 0.91
CA LEU A 64 -22.06 -30.80 0.92
C LEU A 64 -22.91 -29.97 -0.05
N GLY A 65 -22.64 -28.67 -0.16
CA GLY A 65 -23.38 -27.70 -0.97
C GLY A 65 -22.99 -27.64 -2.45
N ARG A 66 -21.98 -28.41 -2.88
CA ARG A 66 -21.38 -28.35 -4.24
C ARG A 66 -22.38 -28.56 -5.39
N ARG A 67 -23.54 -29.18 -5.12
CA ARG A 67 -24.59 -29.42 -6.13
C ARG A 67 -25.40 -28.17 -6.49
N ARG A 68 -25.31 -27.09 -5.70
CA ARG A 68 -26.03 -25.82 -5.95
C ARG A 68 -25.04 -24.68 -6.13
N THR A 69 -24.92 -24.16 -7.35
CA THR A 69 -23.96 -23.10 -7.71
C THR A 69 -24.05 -21.87 -6.80
N VAL A 70 -25.27 -21.42 -6.46
CA VAL A 70 -25.47 -20.27 -5.55
C VAL A 70 -24.89 -20.52 -4.17
N VAL A 71 -25.13 -21.72 -3.63
CA VAL A 71 -24.63 -22.12 -2.30
C VAL A 71 -23.11 -22.18 -2.32
N LEU A 72 -22.52 -22.77 -3.38
CA LEU A 72 -21.07 -22.82 -3.54
C LEU A 72 -20.45 -21.42 -3.61
N VAL A 73 -21.01 -20.50 -4.41
CA VAL A 73 -20.48 -19.12 -4.55
C VAL A 73 -20.59 -18.35 -3.23
N ALA A 74 -21.71 -18.47 -2.52
CA ALA A 74 -21.87 -17.89 -1.19
C ALA A 74 -20.83 -18.45 -0.20
N LEU A 75 -20.62 -19.77 -0.20
CA LEU A 75 -19.63 -20.43 0.66
C LEU A 75 -18.19 -20.09 0.28
N LEU A 76 -17.88 -19.82 -1.00
CA LEU A 76 -16.58 -19.29 -1.40
C LEU A 76 -16.35 -17.88 -0.86
N GLY A 77 -17.38 -17.02 -0.87
CA GLY A 77 -17.32 -15.70 -0.26
C GLY A 77 -17.11 -15.77 1.27
N ILE A 78 -17.87 -16.62 1.96
CA ILE A 78 -17.69 -16.88 3.39
C ILE A 78 -16.32 -17.51 3.67
N GLY A 79 -15.85 -18.39 2.78
CA GLY A 79 -14.52 -19.00 2.83
C GLY A 79 -13.40 -17.97 2.73
N ALA A 80 -13.54 -17.00 1.82
CA ALA A 80 -12.60 -15.90 1.72
C ALA A 80 -12.60 -15.03 3.00
N ALA A 81 -13.77 -14.74 3.58
CA ALA A 81 -13.86 -14.00 4.83
C ALA A 81 -13.25 -14.76 6.03
N THR A 82 -13.56 -16.04 6.19
CA THR A 82 -12.96 -16.88 7.25
C THR A 82 -11.45 -17.05 7.07
N ALA A 83 -10.95 -17.13 5.83
CA ALA A 83 -9.52 -17.09 5.54
C ALA A 83 -8.90 -15.76 5.97
N GLY A 84 -9.53 -14.62 5.66
CA GLY A 84 -9.06 -13.30 6.09
C GLY A 84 -8.99 -13.15 7.61
N PHE A 85 -10.03 -13.61 8.31
CA PHE A 85 -10.05 -13.66 9.77
C PHE A 85 -8.89 -14.50 10.32
N THR A 86 -8.69 -15.69 9.77
CA THR A 86 -7.65 -16.64 10.22
C THR A 86 -6.24 -16.10 9.96
N VAL A 87 -6.03 -15.43 8.83
CA VAL A 87 -4.75 -14.80 8.51
C VAL A 87 -4.45 -13.65 9.48
N ALA A 88 -5.45 -12.83 9.82
CA ALA A 88 -5.30 -11.79 10.84
C ALA A 88 -4.97 -12.40 12.22
N GLN A 89 -5.69 -13.44 12.63
CA GLN A 89 -5.44 -14.17 13.88
C GLN A 89 -4.03 -14.76 13.95
N TRP A 90 -3.61 -15.47 12.88
CA TRP A 90 -2.28 -16.06 12.80
C TRP A 90 -1.20 -14.99 12.81
N ARG A 91 -1.40 -13.88 12.08
CA ARG A 91 -0.46 -12.75 12.05
C ARG A 91 -0.27 -12.14 13.43
N THR A 92 -1.36 -11.87 14.16
CA THR A 92 -1.30 -11.32 15.52
C THR A 92 -0.56 -12.25 16.46
N ALA A 93 -0.78 -13.56 16.37
CA ALA A 93 -0.08 -14.56 17.18
C ALA A 93 1.42 -14.66 16.81
N ALA A 94 1.74 -14.62 15.52
CA ALA A 94 3.11 -14.79 15.01
C ALA A 94 4.04 -13.61 15.33
N VAL A 95 3.49 -12.41 15.54
CA VAL A 95 4.25 -11.20 15.92
C VAL A 95 4.17 -10.88 17.42
N ALA A 96 3.51 -11.74 18.21
CA ALA A 96 3.36 -11.55 19.64
C ALA A 96 4.73 -11.54 20.33
N GLU A 97 5.04 -10.41 20.96
CA GLU A 97 6.30 -10.17 21.66
C GLU A 97 6.02 -9.55 23.04
N PRO A 98 6.90 -9.75 24.03
CA PRO A 98 6.78 -9.08 25.31
C PRO A 98 6.76 -7.55 25.12
N MET A 99 5.66 -6.92 25.54
CA MET A 99 5.56 -5.46 25.60
C MET A 99 5.77 -4.99 27.02
N LEU A 100 6.42 -3.85 27.17
CA LEU A 100 6.66 -3.27 28.48
C LEU A 100 5.33 -2.82 29.07
N SER A 101 5.00 -3.30 30.27
CA SER A 101 3.68 -3.02 30.84
C SER A 101 3.60 -1.73 31.66
N LYS A 102 4.72 -1.32 32.24
CA LYS A 102 4.81 -0.13 33.09
C LYS A 102 6.06 0.63 32.75
N ARG A 103 6.06 1.93 33.00
CA ARG A 103 7.26 2.74 32.88
C ARG A 103 8.37 2.15 33.73
N LEU A 104 9.56 2.01 33.14
CA LEU A 104 10.74 1.43 33.76
C LEU A 104 11.91 2.41 33.60
N GLY A 105 12.50 2.84 34.71
CA GLY A 105 13.78 3.53 34.68
C GLY A 105 14.05 4.40 35.92
N PRO A 106 15.24 5.04 35.98
CA PRO A 106 16.36 4.91 35.04
C PRO A 106 16.98 3.51 35.06
N THR A 107 17.19 2.90 33.88
CA THR A 107 17.82 1.58 33.76
C THR A 107 18.85 1.55 32.64
N SER A 108 19.84 0.65 32.73
CA SER A 108 20.80 0.44 31.66
C SER A 108 20.20 -0.48 30.60
N VAL A 109 20.16 0.00 29.38
CA VAL A 109 19.69 -0.69 28.18
C VAL A 109 20.89 -0.90 27.27
N THR A 110 21.23 -2.17 27.05
CA THR A 110 22.24 -2.56 26.06
C THR A 110 21.53 -3.20 24.88
N GLY A 111 21.91 -2.83 23.66
CA GLY A 111 21.31 -3.43 22.46
C GLY A 111 22.05 -3.04 21.19
N ARG A 112 21.71 -3.75 20.12
CA ARG A 112 22.26 -3.51 18.78
C ARG A 112 21.37 -2.52 18.03
N ILE A 113 21.97 -1.50 17.41
CA ILE A 113 21.24 -0.52 16.61
C ILE A 113 20.77 -1.15 15.30
N VAL A 114 19.48 -1.13 15.05
CA VAL A 114 18.88 -1.52 13.75
C VAL A 114 18.80 -0.31 12.81
N ALA A 115 18.42 0.84 13.34
CA ALA A 115 18.22 2.06 12.55
C ALA A 115 18.53 3.30 13.38
N VAL A 116 19.15 4.31 12.73
CA VAL A 116 19.46 5.62 13.31
C VAL A 116 18.71 6.71 12.54
N GLU A 117 17.70 7.29 13.17
CA GLU A 117 17.03 8.48 12.69
C GLU A 117 17.64 9.73 13.36
N ARG A 118 18.64 10.36 12.74
CA ARG A 118 19.16 11.67 13.20
C ARG A 118 18.12 12.79 13.08
N PHE A 119 18.09 13.73 14.02
CA PHE A 119 17.26 14.95 14.02
C PHE A 119 18.16 16.16 14.32
N PRO A 120 17.73 17.41 14.01
CA PRO A 120 18.52 18.59 14.32
C PRO A 120 18.89 18.71 15.82
N LYS A 121 18.04 18.21 16.72
CA LYS A 121 18.23 18.27 18.18
C LYS A 121 18.47 16.90 18.85
N GLY A 122 19.03 15.92 18.12
CA GLY A 122 19.37 14.61 18.68
C GLY A 122 19.27 13.46 17.67
N SER A 123 19.13 12.22 18.14
CA SER A 123 18.96 11.05 17.28
C SER A 123 17.95 10.09 17.88
N ARG A 124 17.18 9.39 17.06
CA ARG A 124 16.33 8.29 17.51
C ARG A 124 16.93 6.99 17.01
N VAL A 125 17.16 6.06 17.92
CA VAL A 125 17.72 4.76 17.61
C VAL A 125 16.69 3.68 17.89
N SER A 126 16.60 2.70 17.00
CA SER A 126 15.84 1.47 17.26
C SER A 126 16.85 0.38 17.60
N LEU A 127 16.65 -0.27 18.74
CA LEU A 127 17.55 -1.26 19.31
C LEU A 127 16.89 -2.64 19.30
N GLU A 128 17.63 -3.66 18.88
CA GLU A 128 17.26 -5.08 18.99
C GLU A 128 18.21 -5.85 19.92
N ARG A 129 17.89 -7.12 20.19
CA ARG A 129 18.71 -8.05 21.01
C ARG A 129 19.05 -7.43 22.36
N LEU A 130 18.01 -6.97 23.03
CA LEU A 130 18.12 -6.11 24.19
C LEU A 130 18.54 -6.89 25.43
N ARG A 131 19.38 -6.25 26.25
CA ARG A 131 19.59 -6.59 27.65
C ARG A 131 19.22 -5.37 28.46
N ILE A 132 18.12 -5.49 29.22
CA ILE A 132 17.63 -4.42 30.07
C ILE A 132 17.85 -4.84 31.51
N THR A 133 18.52 -3.99 32.28
CA THR A 133 18.73 -4.27 33.71
C THR A 133 17.36 -4.31 34.41
N ARG A 134 17.15 -5.30 35.28
CA ARG A 134 15.88 -5.58 36.00
C ARG A 134 14.75 -6.23 35.17
N LEU A 135 15.03 -6.69 33.95
CA LEU A 135 14.09 -7.46 33.14
C LEU A 135 14.71 -8.81 32.75
N GLY A 136 13.98 -9.89 33.01
CA GLY A 136 14.36 -11.23 32.53
C GLY A 136 14.15 -11.38 31.02
N PRO A 137 14.74 -12.41 30.38
CA PRO A 137 14.64 -12.62 28.93
C PRO A 137 13.20 -12.69 28.43
N GLN A 138 12.30 -13.34 29.19
CA GLN A 138 10.90 -13.53 28.83
C GLN A 138 10.04 -12.25 28.85
N ARG A 139 10.52 -11.19 29.53
CA ARG A 139 9.81 -9.90 29.63
C ARG A 139 10.48 -8.79 28.83
N THR A 140 11.65 -9.08 28.26
CA THR A 140 12.42 -8.11 27.49
C THR A 140 11.83 -7.98 26.10
N PRO A 141 11.42 -6.77 25.67
CA PRO A 141 10.94 -6.55 24.32
C PRO A 141 11.98 -6.94 23.27
N ALA A 142 11.54 -7.46 22.13
CA ALA A 142 12.43 -7.72 20.99
C ALA A 142 13.06 -6.44 20.44
N MET A 143 12.30 -5.33 20.42
CA MET A 143 12.75 -4.04 19.94
C MET A 143 12.32 -2.89 20.85
N VAL A 144 13.23 -1.94 21.07
CA VAL A 144 13.04 -0.71 21.84
C VAL A 144 13.45 0.48 20.99
N ARG A 145 12.70 1.57 21.06
CA ARG A 145 13.04 2.83 20.38
C ARG A 145 13.41 3.90 21.37
N LEU A 146 14.64 4.39 21.32
CA LEU A 146 15.16 5.43 22.19
C LEU A 146 15.32 6.75 21.44
N ARG A 147 14.92 7.86 22.08
CA ARG A 147 15.34 9.21 21.71
C ARG A 147 16.60 9.56 22.50
N LEU A 148 17.69 9.82 21.77
CA LEU A 148 18.95 10.35 22.26
C LEU A 148 18.93 11.87 22.07
N GLN A 149 19.27 12.62 23.11
CA GLN A 149 19.34 14.09 23.05
C GLN A 149 20.80 14.55 23.07
N GLY A 150 21.04 15.77 22.56
CA GLY A 150 22.36 16.39 22.57
C GLY A 150 23.35 15.77 21.59
N HIS A 151 24.62 16.12 21.77
CA HIS A 151 25.73 15.59 21.00
C HIS A 151 25.98 14.13 21.41
N GLN A 152 25.96 13.23 20.43
CA GLN A 152 26.14 11.79 20.63
C GLN A 152 27.37 11.35 19.83
N PRO A 153 28.10 10.32 20.29
CA PRO A 153 29.21 9.77 19.52
C PRO A 153 28.73 9.30 18.15
N ALA A 154 29.67 9.16 17.20
CA ALA A 154 29.39 8.70 15.85
C ALA A 154 28.88 7.24 15.86
N ILE A 155 27.57 7.08 15.96
CA ILE A 155 26.87 5.79 15.92
C ILE A 155 26.28 5.51 14.53
N ALA A 156 26.32 4.25 14.14
CA ALA A 156 25.75 3.73 12.90
C ALA A 156 24.81 2.54 13.20
N ALA A 157 24.03 2.15 12.19
CA ALA A 157 23.31 0.89 12.25
C ALA A 157 24.31 -0.27 12.40
N GLY A 158 23.94 -1.30 13.14
CA GLY A 158 24.77 -2.45 13.47
C GLY A 158 25.65 -2.31 14.70
N ASP A 159 25.91 -1.09 15.18
CA ASP A 159 26.68 -0.86 16.39
C ASP A 159 25.96 -1.34 17.66
N TRP A 160 26.73 -1.77 18.65
CA TRP A 160 26.24 -2.11 19.99
C TRP A 160 26.44 -0.93 20.92
N ILE A 161 25.34 -0.47 21.52
CA ILE A 161 25.37 0.64 22.45
C ILE A 161 24.81 0.26 23.82
N ARG A 162 25.33 0.93 24.85
CA ARG A 162 24.74 1.00 26.18
C ARG A 162 24.23 2.41 26.42
N ALA A 163 22.99 2.51 26.88
CA ALA A 163 22.37 3.77 27.22
C ALA A 163 21.65 3.65 28.58
N ARG A 164 21.80 4.65 29.44
CA ARG A 164 20.91 4.82 30.59
C ARG A 164 19.62 5.46 30.09
N ALA A 165 18.50 4.75 30.18
CA ALA A 165 17.24 5.20 29.60
C ALA A 165 16.06 4.99 30.55
N VAL A 166 15.01 5.76 30.31
CA VAL A 166 13.67 5.47 30.82
C VAL A 166 12.83 4.94 29.68
N LEU A 167 12.25 3.77 29.88
CA LEU A 167 11.39 3.07 28.95
C LEU A 167 9.94 3.17 29.40
N SER A 168 9.03 3.28 28.44
CA SER A 168 7.59 3.28 28.65
C SER A 168 6.94 2.33 27.63
N PRO A 169 5.76 1.76 27.95
CA PRO A 169 4.89 1.18 26.93
C PRO A 169 4.68 2.15 25.77
N PRO A 170 4.53 1.66 24.53
CA PRO A 170 3.96 2.45 23.45
C PRO A 170 2.62 3.05 23.89
N PRO A 171 2.40 4.37 23.73
CA PRO A 171 1.20 5.03 24.23
C PRO A 171 -0.06 4.50 23.53
N PRO A 172 -1.19 4.38 24.26
CA PRO A 172 -2.49 4.06 23.67
C PRO A 172 -2.98 5.19 22.75
N PRO A 173 -4.06 4.96 21.96
CA PRO A 173 -4.71 6.01 21.17
C PRO A 173 -5.05 7.23 22.03
N ALA A 174 -4.87 8.44 21.49
CA ALA A 174 -5.16 9.68 22.20
C ALA A 174 -6.66 9.90 22.48
N ALA A 175 -7.53 9.29 21.67
CA ALA A 175 -8.97 9.29 21.82
C ALA A 175 -9.58 8.02 21.19
N PRO A 176 -10.81 7.61 21.57
CA PRO A 176 -11.51 6.51 20.92
C PRO A 176 -11.61 6.72 19.41
N GLY A 177 -11.23 5.71 18.62
CA GLY A 177 -11.23 5.78 17.15
C GLY A 177 -10.07 6.57 16.52
N ALA A 178 -9.23 7.24 17.32
CA ALA A 178 -8.04 7.92 16.82
C ALA A 178 -6.95 6.94 16.38
N PHE A 179 -5.88 7.47 15.78
CA PHE A 179 -4.74 6.67 15.35
C PHE A 179 -4.14 5.86 16.52
N ASP A 180 -4.15 4.54 16.35
CA ASP A 180 -3.65 3.59 17.34
C ASP A 180 -2.16 3.30 17.12
N PHE A 181 -1.31 4.09 17.78
CA PHE A 181 0.13 3.90 17.77
C PHE A 181 0.56 2.61 18.49
N GLN A 182 -0.18 2.18 19.51
CA GLN A 182 0.14 0.99 20.28
C GLN A 182 0.00 -0.28 19.43
N ARG A 183 -1.13 -0.42 18.72
CA ARG A 183 -1.34 -1.51 17.75
C ARG A 183 -0.30 -1.49 16.64
N GLN A 184 0.00 -0.32 16.08
CA GLN A 184 1.05 -0.22 15.07
C GLN A 184 2.42 -0.67 15.62
N SER A 185 2.72 -0.35 16.88
CA SER A 185 3.95 -0.75 17.55
C SER A 185 4.00 -2.26 17.77
N TYR A 186 2.87 -2.87 18.17
CA TYR A 186 2.73 -4.33 18.30
C TYR A 186 3.07 -5.07 17.00
N PHE A 187 2.45 -4.71 15.88
CA PHE A 187 2.72 -5.35 14.58
C PHE A 187 4.14 -5.08 14.04
N ARG A 188 4.82 -4.06 14.58
CA ARG A 188 6.24 -3.79 14.30
C ARG A 188 7.19 -4.44 15.31
N ARG A 189 6.69 -5.25 16.26
CA ARG A 189 7.45 -5.86 17.36
C ARG A 189 8.18 -4.83 18.24
N LEU A 190 7.68 -3.59 18.26
CA LEU A 190 8.18 -2.50 19.10
C LEU A 190 7.49 -2.55 20.45
N GLY A 191 8.13 -3.20 21.42
CA GLY A 191 7.53 -3.42 22.75
C GLY A 191 7.78 -2.29 23.75
N ALA A 192 8.66 -1.33 23.45
CA ALA A 192 8.85 -0.14 24.29
C ALA A 192 9.41 1.07 23.54
N VAL A 193 9.09 2.25 24.05
CA VAL A 193 9.63 3.54 23.61
C VAL A 193 10.25 4.27 24.81
N GLY A 194 11.27 5.08 24.58
CA GLY A 194 11.96 5.74 25.68
C GLY A 194 12.85 6.88 25.26
N PHE A 195 13.53 7.45 26.23
CA PHE A 195 14.56 8.46 26.05
C PHE A 195 15.79 8.11 26.89
N ALA A 196 16.96 8.39 26.33
CA ALA A 196 18.25 8.17 26.99
C ALA A 196 18.70 9.43 27.73
N PHE A 197 19.40 9.23 28.85
CA PHE A 197 20.06 10.26 29.64
C PHE A 197 21.56 10.20 29.37
N GLY A 198 22.12 11.35 28.96
CA GLY A 198 23.55 11.49 28.70
C GLY A 198 24.01 10.85 27.38
N PRO A 199 25.34 10.83 27.16
CA PRO A 199 25.93 10.20 25.99
C PRO A 199 25.78 8.68 26.05
N VAL A 200 25.57 8.06 24.88
CA VAL A 200 25.59 6.60 24.76
C VAL A 200 27.02 6.08 24.76
N GLU A 201 27.24 4.93 25.38
CA GLU A 201 28.52 4.22 25.38
C GLU A 201 28.52 3.22 24.22
N LEU A 202 29.50 3.32 23.31
CA LEU A 202 29.69 2.37 22.22
C LEU A 202 30.43 1.14 22.77
N ILE A 203 29.74 0.01 22.89
CA ILE A 203 30.33 -1.24 23.42
C ILE A 203 31.14 -1.96 22.35
N ALA A 204 30.60 -2.01 21.14
CA ALA A 204 31.24 -2.66 20.01
C ALA A 204 30.75 -2.06 18.70
N LYS A 205 31.64 -1.89 17.73
CA LYS A 205 31.23 -1.61 16.35
C LYS A 205 30.58 -2.85 15.76
N GLY A 206 29.57 -2.65 14.91
CA GLY A 206 28.87 -3.76 14.27
C GLY A 206 29.82 -4.66 13.48
N GLY A 207 29.97 -5.92 13.89
CA GLY A 207 30.72 -6.93 13.14
C GLY A 207 30.02 -7.34 11.84
N GLU A 208 30.82 -7.73 10.84
CA GLU A 208 30.45 -8.09 9.48
C GLU A 208 29.58 -9.35 9.38
N ARG A 209 28.29 -9.26 9.73
CA ARG A 209 27.31 -10.24 9.27
C ARG A 209 26.80 -9.83 7.89
N ARG A 210 26.68 -10.79 6.96
CA ARG A 210 26.33 -10.53 5.54
C ARG A 210 25.01 -9.76 5.33
N LEU A 211 24.03 -9.89 6.23
CA LEU A 211 22.79 -9.11 6.17
C LEU A 211 22.95 -7.70 6.75
N ASP A 212 23.82 -7.58 7.75
CA ASP A 212 24.14 -6.32 8.40
C ASP A 212 24.99 -5.43 7.49
N SER A 213 25.90 -6.02 6.72
CA SER A 213 26.67 -5.34 5.68
C SER A 213 25.77 -4.83 4.54
N LEU A 214 24.66 -5.51 4.21
CA LEU A 214 23.70 -5.01 3.22
C LEU A 214 22.94 -3.79 3.73
N SER A 215 22.43 -3.82 4.97
CA SER A 215 21.70 -2.67 5.54
C SER A 215 22.62 -1.45 5.75
N LEU A 216 23.84 -1.69 6.22
CA LEU A 216 24.90 -0.69 6.34
C LEU A 216 25.34 -0.16 4.97
N GLY A 217 25.53 -1.05 4.00
CA GLY A 217 25.88 -0.71 2.63
C GLY A 217 24.81 0.16 1.97
N LEU A 218 23.53 -0.16 2.17
CA LEU A 218 22.42 0.64 1.68
C LEU A 218 22.38 2.02 2.35
N GLU A 219 22.59 2.11 3.66
CA GLU A 219 22.63 3.41 4.35
C GLU A 219 23.84 4.25 3.91
N ARG A 220 25.01 3.63 3.68
CA ARG A 220 26.18 4.29 3.08
C ARG A 220 25.89 4.77 1.67
N LEU A 221 25.25 3.94 0.85
CA LEU A 221 24.83 4.30 -0.50
C LEU A 221 23.87 5.49 -0.49
N ARG A 222 22.84 5.45 0.35
CA ARG A 222 21.88 6.55 0.50
C ARG A 222 22.55 7.84 0.95
N ARG A 223 23.51 7.75 1.87
CA ARG A 223 24.30 8.91 2.30
C ARG A 223 25.18 9.44 1.18
N GLY A 224 25.91 8.57 0.48
CA GLY A 224 26.73 8.96 -0.66
C GLY A 224 25.93 9.64 -1.76
N ILE A 225 24.74 9.11 -2.09
CA ILE A 225 23.80 9.74 -3.02
C ILE A 225 23.35 11.11 -2.50
N ALA A 226 22.95 11.22 -1.22
CA ALA A 226 22.52 12.49 -0.65
C ALA A 226 23.63 13.54 -0.66
N ASP A 227 24.86 13.16 -0.31
CA ASP A 227 26.02 14.04 -0.26
C ASP A 227 26.42 14.49 -1.68
N SER A 228 26.43 13.58 -2.67
CA SER A 228 26.65 13.90 -4.09
C SER A 228 25.58 14.87 -4.63
N VAL A 229 24.30 14.63 -4.32
CA VAL A 229 23.20 15.52 -4.73
C VAL A 229 23.35 16.91 -4.11
N MET A 230 23.70 16.98 -2.82
CA MET A 230 23.92 18.25 -2.12
C MET A 230 25.17 18.99 -2.61
N ALA A 231 26.18 18.28 -3.10
CA ALA A 231 27.36 18.88 -3.73
C ALA A 231 27.09 19.38 -5.16
N GLY A 232 26.17 18.72 -5.88
CA GLY A 232 25.82 19.07 -7.26
C GLY A 232 24.66 20.07 -7.41
N LEU A 233 23.91 20.35 -6.34
CA LEU A 233 22.81 21.30 -6.30
C LEU A 233 22.85 22.11 -5.00
N ASP A 234 23.14 23.40 -5.13
CA ASP A 234 23.17 24.29 -3.99
C ASP A 234 21.78 24.67 -3.46
N GLY A 235 21.76 24.99 -2.17
CA GLY A 235 20.62 25.60 -1.49
C GLY A 235 19.40 24.69 -1.33
N ARG A 236 18.23 25.31 -1.28
CA ARG A 236 16.97 24.61 -0.94
C ARG A 236 16.55 23.53 -1.93
N ALA A 237 16.86 23.71 -3.23
CA ALA A 237 16.52 22.72 -4.24
C ALA A 237 17.29 21.40 -4.03
N GLY A 238 18.57 21.47 -3.65
CA GLY A 238 19.39 20.30 -3.31
C GLY A 238 18.81 19.49 -2.15
N THR A 239 18.35 20.18 -1.09
CA THR A 239 17.75 19.49 0.08
C THR A 239 16.48 18.71 -0.25
N VAL A 240 15.66 19.25 -1.16
CA VAL A 240 14.45 18.59 -1.65
C VAL A 240 14.80 17.49 -2.64
N ALA A 241 15.79 17.69 -3.53
CA ALA A 241 16.27 16.68 -4.47
C ALA A 241 16.79 15.44 -3.73
N ALA A 242 17.67 15.65 -2.75
CA ALA A 242 18.17 14.59 -1.88
C ALA A 242 17.03 13.85 -1.19
N ALA A 243 16.02 14.56 -0.69
CA ALA A 243 14.85 13.95 -0.08
C ALA A 243 14.00 13.10 -1.04
N LEU A 244 13.81 13.54 -2.30
CA LEU A 244 13.05 12.79 -3.32
C LEU A 244 13.80 11.55 -3.83
N MET A 245 15.14 11.62 -3.89
CA MET A 245 15.98 10.52 -4.37
C MET A 245 16.28 9.49 -3.28
N THR A 246 16.48 9.92 -2.02
CA THR A 246 16.97 9.05 -0.93
C THR A 246 15.96 8.87 0.22
N GLY A 247 14.86 9.62 0.23
CA GLY A 247 13.87 9.63 1.31
C GLY A 247 14.27 10.48 2.52
N THR A 248 15.43 11.15 2.47
CA THR A 248 16.02 11.84 3.61
C THR A 248 15.56 13.30 3.69
N ARG A 249 14.43 13.56 4.36
CA ARG A 249 13.82 14.91 4.45
C ARG A 249 14.49 15.89 5.41
N LYS A 250 15.53 15.46 6.13
CA LYS A 250 16.05 16.15 7.31
C LYS A 250 16.80 17.43 6.99
N ALA A 251 17.32 17.54 5.77
CA ALA A 251 18.00 18.73 5.29
C ALA A 251 17.02 19.83 4.82
N ILE A 252 15.72 19.52 4.65
CA ILE A 252 14.73 20.50 4.18
C ILE A 252 14.43 21.50 5.30
N GLU A 253 14.53 22.78 4.97
CA GLU A 253 14.25 23.87 5.90
C GLU A 253 12.79 23.82 6.42
N PRO A 254 12.54 24.07 7.72
CA PRO A 254 11.19 24.04 8.30
C PRO A 254 10.18 24.95 7.60
N LYS A 255 10.64 26.10 7.09
CA LYS A 255 9.80 27.05 6.36
C LYS A 255 9.25 26.43 5.06
N ILE A 256 10.11 25.75 4.30
CA ILE A 256 9.74 25.04 3.06
C ILE A 256 8.81 23.87 3.37
N MET A 257 9.11 23.09 4.41
CA MET A 257 8.26 21.98 4.83
C MET A 257 6.86 22.45 5.20
N THR A 258 6.75 23.61 5.86
CA THR A 258 5.47 24.22 6.23
C THR A 258 4.71 24.70 5.00
N ALA A 259 5.36 25.44 4.09
CA ALA A 259 4.75 25.90 2.84
C ALA A 259 4.22 24.74 1.98
N ILE A 260 5.02 23.68 1.81
CA ILE A 260 4.63 22.48 1.06
C ILE A 260 3.46 21.75 1.75
N ARG A 261 3.45 21.68 3.08
CA ARG A 261 2.35 21.06 3.83
C ARG A 261 1.06 21.85 3.67
N ASP A 262 1.13 23.15 3.82
CA ASP A 262 -0.03 24.04 3.81
C ASP A 262 -0.60 24.19 2.38
N ALA A 263 0.24 24.07 1.34
CA ALA A 263 -0.19 23.97 -0.05
C ALA A 263 -0.79 22.60 -0.42
N GLY A 264 -0.89 21.64 0.51
CA GLY A 264 -1.38 20.29 0.24
C GLY A 264 -0.38 19.38 -0.51
N LEU A 265 0.84 19.85 -0.75
CA LEU A 265 1.88 19.17 -1.53
C LEU A 265 2.79 18.26 -0.68
N ALA A 266 2.53 18.10 0.63
CA ALA A 266 3.32 17.23 1.52
C ALA A 266 3.44 15.78 1.02
N HIS A 267 2.45 15.30 0.26
CA HIS A 267 2.46 13.98 -0.35
C HIS A 267 3.51 13.83 -1.49
N LEU A 268 4.01 14.94 -2.05
CA LEU A 268 5.09 14.92 -3.05
C LEU A 268 6.46 14.68 -2.40
N LEU A 269 6.77 15.38 -1.30
CA LEU A 269 7.94 15.04 -0.44
C LEU A 269 7.83 13.63 0.17
N ALA A 270 6.57 13.16 0.21
CA ALA A 270 6.04 11.86 0.54
C ALA A 270 6.79 10.59 0.16
N ILE A 271 7.84 10.56 -0.70
CA ILE A 271 8.12 9.42 -1.63
C ILE A 271 6.89 8.52 -1.78
N SER A 272 5.94 9.01 -2.56
CA SER A 272 4.67 8.35 -2.77
C SER A 272 4.79 7.20 -3.77
N GLY A 273 3.72 6.41 -3.91
CA GLY A 273 3.66 5.38 -4.94
C GLY A 273 3.75 5.91 -6.37
N LEU A 274 3.43 7.20 -6.59
CA LEU A 274 3.63 7.88 -7.87
C LEU A 274 5.11 7.88 -8.27
N HIS A 275 6.02 8.12 -7.32
CA HIS A 275 7.46 8.19 -7.59
C HIS A 275 7.98 6.83 -8.05
N VAL A 276 7.65 5.77 -7.31
CA VAL A 276 8.03 4.39 -7.67
C VAL A 276 7.43 4.01 -9.03
N GLY A 277 6.14 4.29 -9.25
CA GLY A 277 5.47 4.00 -10.52
C GLY A 277 6.11 4.74 -11.70
N LEU A 278 6.52 5.99 -11.49
CA LEU A 278 7.12 6.82 -12.52
C LEU A 278 8.56 6.41 -12.86
N VAL A 279 9.40 6.14 -11.86
CA VAL A 279 10.73 5.54 -12.09
C VAL A 279 10.57 4.26 -12.89
N THR A 280 9.63 3.40 -12.49
CA THR A 280 9.35 2.14 -13.19
C THR A 280 8.92 2.38 -14.64
N ALA A 281 8.04 3.37 -14.88
CA ALA A 281 7.56 3.71 -16.22
C ALA A 281 8.69 4.27 -17.11
N ILE A 282 9.52 5.17 -16.58
CA ILE A 282 10.67 5.75 -17.29
C ILE A 282 11.64 4.64 -17.68
N LEU A 283 11.97 3.73 -16.75
CA LEU A 283 12.85 2.60 -17.03
C LEU A 283 12.25 1.65 -18.08
N PHE A 284 10.96 1.30 -17.94
CA PHE A 284 10.30 0.40 -18.88
C PHE A 284 10.21 0.99 -20.29
N VAL A 285 9.73 2.23 -20.43
CA VAL A 285 9.56 2.89 -21.72
C VAL A 285 10.91 3.26 -22.33
N GLY A 286 11.82 3.80 -21.54
CA GLY A 286 13.16 4.21 -21.98
C GLY A 286 13.97 3.03 -22.48
N LEU A 287 14.05 1.94 -21.72
CA LEU A 287 14.79 0.75 -22.14
C LEU A 287 14.12 0.08 -23.34
N ARG A 288 12.78 -0.03 -23.35
CA ARG A 288 12.07 -0.57 -24.51
C ARG A 288 12.30 0.28 -25.76
N GLY A 289 12.29 1.60 -25.63
CA GLY A 289 12.56 2.54 -26.71
C GLY A 289 13.98 2.40 -27.24
N ALA A 290 14.97 2.36 -26.35
CA ALA A 290 16.37 2.15 -26.71
C ALA A 290 16.58 0.82 -27.45
N LEU A 291 15.99 -0.27 -26.96
CA LEU A 291 16.04 -1.57 -27.64
C LEU A 291 15.29 -1.58 -28.98
N ALA A 292 14.26 -0.75 -29.13
CA ALA A 292 13.50 -0.60 -30.37
C ALA A 292 14.27 0.18 -31.45
N LEU A 293 15.27 0.98 -31.07
CA LEU A 293 16.17 1.67 -32.03
C LEU A 293 17.09 0.69 -32.77
N ALA A 294 17.22 -0.55 -32.30
CA ALA A 294 17.96 -1.62 -32.96
C ALA A 294 16.99 -2.61 -33.61
N PRO A 295 16.68 -2.49 -34.92
CA PRO A 295 15.68 -3.34 -35.59
C PRO A 295 15.88 -4.86 -35.42
N PRO A 296 17.12 -5.41 -35.46
CA PRO A 296 17.34 -6.84 -35.23
C PRO A 296 16.87 -7.32 -33.86
N LEU A 297 17.06 -6.50 -32.81
CA LEU A 297 16.63 -6.83 -31.45
C LEU A 297 15.11 -6.76 -31.33
N ALA A 298 14.51 -5.69 -31.88
CA ALA A 298 13.07 -5.46 -31.81
C ALA A 298 12.24 -6.53 -32.52
N LEU A 299 12.75 -7.10 -33.61
CA LEU A 299 12.03 -8.09 -34.43
C LEU A 299 12.25 -9.54 -33.98
N ARG A 300 13.40 -9.84 -33.35
CA ARG A 300 13.79 -11.23 -33.03
C ARG A 300 13.64 -11.60 -31.56
N TYR A 301 13.63 -10.62 -30.66
CA TYR A 301 13.65 -10.85 -29.22
C TYR A 301 12.45 -10.21 -28.50
N PRO A 302 12.02 -10.76 -27.35
CA PRO A 302 10.92 -10.20 -26.56
C PRO A 302 11.39 -8.97 -25.77
N ILE A 303 11.81 -7.89 -26.44
CA ILE A 303 12.36 -6.67 -25.82
C ILE A 303 11.43 -6.07 -24.76
N LYS A 304 10.11 -6.27 -24.90
CA LYS A 304 9.11 -5.86 -23.91
C LYS A 304 9.26 -6.59 -22.58
N LYS A 305 9.58 -7.89 -22.60
CA LYS A 305 9.78 -8.69 -21.38
C LYS A 305 11.09 -8.32 -20.69
N TRP A 306 12.15 -8.08 -21.46
CA TRP A 306 13.43 -7.60 -20.92
C TRP A 306 13.28 -6.22 -20.26
N ALA A 307 12.59 -5.29 -20.93
CA ALA A 307 12.30 -3.99 -20.36
C ALA A 307 11.46 -4.08 -19.07
N ALA A 308 10.48 -4.97 -19.02
CA ALA A 308 9.67 -5.18 -17.82
C ALA A 308 10.49 -5.81 -16.68
N ALA A 309 11.34 -6.79 -16.96
CA ALA A 309 12.23 -7.39 -15.95
C ALA A 309 13.21 -6.36 -15.38
N ALA A 310 13.86 -5.58 -16.24
CA ALA A 310 14.76 -4.51 -15.82
C ALA A 310 14.03 -3.42 -15.01
N ALA A 311 12.81 -3.05 -15.41
CA ALA A 311 12.00 -2.08 -14.68
C ALA A 311 11.58 -2.59 -13.30
N ILE A 312 11.29 -3.90 -13.12
CA ILE A 312 11.06 -4.49 -11.79
C ILE A 312 12.32 -4.36 -10.92
N VAL A 313 13.49 -4.71 -11.46
CA VAL A 313 14.76 -4.62 -10.73
C VAL A 313 15.06 -3.17 -10.35
N GLY A 314 14.88 -2.22 -11.27
CA GLY A 314 15.08 -0.80 -11.01
C GLY A 314 14.08 -0.22 -10.01
N ALA A 315 12.81 -0.63 -10.07
CA ALA A 315 11.80 -0.26 -9.09
C ALA A 315 12.14 -0.77 -7.68
N PHE A 316 12.66 -2.00 -7.59
CA PHE A 316 13.13 -2.59 -6.33
C PHE A 316 14.33 -1.81 -5.77
N ALA A 317 15.33 -1.54 -6.61
CA ALA A 317 16.50 -0.75 -6.24
C ALA A 317 16.12 0.65 -5.76
N TYR A 318 15.24 1.35 -6.50
CA TYR A 318 14.73 2.66 -6.09
C TYR A 318 13.96 2.58 -4.76
N ALA A 319 13.11 1.56 -4.56
CA ALA A 319 12.39 1.39 -3.31
C ALA A 319 13.34 1.19 -2.11
N LEU A 320 14.45 0.46 -2.29
CA LEU A 320 15.49 0.31 -1.26
C LEU A 320 16.20 1.64 -0.97
N VAL A 321 16.64 2.36 -2.00
CA VAL A 321 17.32 3.66 -1.85
C VAL A 321 16.40 4.72 -1.24
N ALA A 322 15.11 4.70 -1.57
CA ALA A 322 14.10 5.54 -0.96
C ALA A 322 13.80 5.22 0.52
N GLY A 323 14.42 4.16 1.08
CA GLY A 323 14.28 3.75 2.47
C GLY A 323 13.16 2.75 2.73
N ALA A 324 12.62 2.11 1.69
CA ALA A 324 11.64 1.03 1.75
C ALA A 324 10.48 1.30 2.72
N THR A 325 9.96 2.54 2.71
CA THR A 325 8.80 2.92 3.52
C THR A 325 7.56 2.12 3.12
N VAL A 326 6.59 1.96 4.02
CA VAL A 326 5.37 1.19 3.74
C VAL A 326 4.64 1.63 2.46
N PRO A 327 4.51 2.94 2.14
CA PRO A 327 3.99 3.40 0.85
C PRO A 327 4.81 2.92 -0.36
N THR A 328 6.13 3.00 -0.30
CA THR A 328 7.01 2.55 -1.41
C THR A 328 6.94 1.05 -1.62
N GLN A 329 6.84 0.25 -0.55
CA GLN A 329 6.68 -1.20 -0.65
C GLN A 329 5.37 -1.57 -1.36
N ARG A 330 4.25 -0.95 -0.97
CA ARG A 330 2.95 -1.20 -1.62
C ARG A 330 2.97 -0.79 -3.09
N ALA A 331 3.56 0.35 -3.40
CA ALA A 331 3.70 0.81 -4.78
C ALA A 331 4.54 -0.14 -5.62
N PHE A 332 5.68 -0.60 -5.08
CA PHE A 332 6.52 -1.62 -5.71
C PHE A 332 5.76 -2.92 -5.95
N LEU A 333 5.00 -3.42 -4.96
CA LEU A 333 4.18 -4.63 -5.12
C LEU A 333 3.10 -4.44 -6.20
N MET A 334 2.40 -3.30 -6.20
CA MET A 334 1.38 -3.00 -7.20
C MET A 334 1.96 -2.92 -8.62
N ILE A 335 3.00 -2.12 -8.84
CA ILE A 335 3.61 -1.97 -10.16
C ILE A 335 4.36 -3.24 -10.59
N GLY A 336 4.96 -3.97 -9.64
CA GLY A 336 5.61 -5.24 -9.86
C GLY A 336 4.62 -6.28 -10.38
N LEU A 337 3.41 -6.36 -9.82
CA LEU A 337 2.33 -7.21 -10.33
C LEU A 337 1.90 -6.83 -11.75
N VAL A 338 1.86 -5.53 -12.08
CA VAL A 338 1.56 -5.04 -13.44
C VAL A 338 2.62 -5.52 -14.43
N LEU A 339 3.90 -5.37 -14.08
CA LEU A 339 5.00 -5.81 -14.93
C LEU A 339 5.13 -7.32 -15.00
N LEU A 340 4.82 -8.04 -13.92
CA LEU A 340 4.75 -9.49 -13.92
C LEU A 340 3.64 -9.99 -14.87
N ALA A 341 2.48 -9.34 -14.88
CA ALA A 341 1.45 -9.59 -15.87
C ALA A 341 1.96 -9.35 -17.30
N VAL A 342 2.78 -8.33 -17.53
CA VAL A 342 3.43 -8.09 -18.83
C VAL A 342 4.40 -9.23 -19.20
N LEU A 343 5.15 -9.78 -18.24
CA LEU A 343 6.04 -10.93 -18.48
C LEU A 343 5.27 -12.18 -18.93
N PHE A 344 4.09 -12.39 -18.37
CA PHE A 344 3.17 -13.49 -18.70
C PHE A 344 2.20 -13.19 -19.86
N ASP A 345 2.45 -12.11 -20.62
CA ASP A 345 1.62 -11.70 -21.77
C ASP A 345 0.13 -11.45 -21.40
N ARG A 346 -0.12 -11.04 -20.15
CA ARG A 346 -1.43 -10.62 -19.65
C ARG A 346 -1.58 -9.10 -19.69
N ARG A 347 -2.82 -8.63 -19.63
CA ARG A 347 -3.13 -7.18 -19.58
C ARG A 347 -2.72 -6.62 -18.21
N GLY A 348 -1.77 -5.68 -18.21
CA GLY A 348 -1.20 -5.10 -16.99
C GLY A 348 -2.10 -4.13 -16.24
N LEU A 349 -3.03 -3.42 -16.90
CA LEU A 349 -3.96 -2.49 -16.25
C LEU A 349 -5.37 -3.07 -16.29
N SER A 350 -5.83 -3.64 -15.17
CA SER A 350 -7.20 -4.14 -15.01
C SER A 350 -7.64 -4.13 -13.56
N MET A 351 -8.95 -4.04 -13.33
CA MET A 351 -9.56 -4.23 -12.00
C MET A 351 -9.17 -5.55 -11.34
N ARG A 352 -8.97 -6.62 -12.13
CA ARG A 352 -8.54 -7.93 -11.60
C ARG A 352 -7.17 -7.86 -10.96
N LEU A 353 -6.24 -7.10 -11.55
CA LEU A 353 -4.91 -6.98 -10.99
C LEU A 353 -4.90 -6.17 -9.70
N VAL A 354 -5.72 -5.12 -9.63
CA VAL A 354 -5.93 -4.36 -8.39
C VAL A 354 -6.50 -5.25 -7.29
N ALA A 355 -7.48 -6.10 -7.62
CA ALA A 355 -8.06 -7.05 -6.68
C ALA A 355 -7.00 -8.06 -6.17
N TRP A 356 -6.17 -8.60 -7.06
CA TRP A 356 -5.05 -9.47 -6.68
C TRP A 356 -4.01 -8.75 -5.82
N ALA A 357 -3.66 -7.51 -6.16
CA ALA A 357 -2.71 -6.72 -5.36
C ALA A 357 -3.23 -6.49 -3.94
N ALA A 358 -4.50 -6.10 -3.78
CA ALA A 358 -5.12 -5.99 -2.46
C ALA A 358 -5.12 -7.30 -1.70
N PHE A 359 -5.52 -8.40 -2.35
CA PHE A 359 -5.53 -9.72 -1.74
C PHE A 359 -4.12 -10.11 -1.23
N VAL A 360 -3.08 -9.99 -2.06
CA VAL A 360 -1.70 -10.32 -1.67
C VAL A 360 -1.20 -9.44 -0.53
N ILE A 361 -1.47 -8.12 -0.57
CA ILE A 361 -1.05 -7.20 0.49
C ILE A 361 -1.74 -7.55 1.82
N LEU A 362 -3.05 -7.83 1.79
CA LEU A 362 -3.81 -8.23 2.98
C LEU A 362 -3.43 -9.62 3.48
N LEU A 363 -3.02 -10.52 2.59
CA LEU A 363 -2.53 -11.84 2.96
C LEU A 363 -1.20 -11.75 3.73
N LEU A 364 -0.29 -10.86 3.31
CA LEU A 364 1.01 -10.67 3.95
C LEU A 364 0.95 -9.79 5.21
N THR A 365 0.09 -8.76 5.18
CA THR A 365 -0.03 -7.74 6.22
C THR A 365 -1.50 -7.38 6.44
N PRO A 366 -2.29 -8.26 7.08
CA PRO A 366 -3.72 -8.03 7.31
C PRO A 366 -3.99 -6.73 8.09
N GLU A 367 -3.12 -6.36 9.02
CA GLU A 367 -3.18 -5.11 9.79
C GLU A 367 -3.15 -3.85 8.91
N SER A 368 -2.70 -3.97 7.65
CA SER A 368 -2.65 -2.85 6.71
C SER A 368 -4.05 -2.34 6.33
N LEU A 369 -5.10 -3.16 6.43
CA LEU A 369 -6.49 -2.79 6.11
C LEU A 369 -6.96 -1.55 6.89
N LEU A 370 -6.54 -1.45 8.16
CA LEU A 370 -6.89 -0.37 9.08
C LEU A 370 -6.05 0.89 8.86
N GLY A 371 -4.94 0.79 8.12
CA GLY A 371 -4.01 1.88 7.91
C GLY A 371 -4.49 2.84 6.82
N ALA A 372 -4.48 4.14 7.12
CA ALA A 372 -4.75 5.22 6.16
C ALA A 372 -4.02 5.03 4.82
N SER A 373 -2.76 4.61 4.93
CA SER A 373 -1.85 4.37 3.83
C SER A 373 -2.37 3.36 2.78
N PHE A 374 -2.99 2.26 3.23
CA PHE A 374 -3.59 1.26 2.33
C PHE A 374 -4.87 1.81 1.71
N GLN A 375 -5.75 2.36 2.56
CA GLN A 375 -7.06 2.87 2.17
C GLN A 375 -6.97 3.97 1.11
N LEU A 376 -6.11 4.97 1.34
CA LEU A 376 -5.87 6.07 0.41
C LEU A 376 -5.34 5.57 -0.95
N SER A 377 -4.35 4.69 -0.93
CA SER A 377 -3.74 4.16 -2.17
C SER A 377 -4.74 3.34 -2.97
N PHE A 378 -5.50 2.46 -2.31
CA PHE A 378 -6.43 1.58 -2.98
C PHE A 378 -7.65 2.32 -3.51
N ALA A 379 -8.17 3.31 -2.76
CA ALA A 379 -9.26 4.17 -3.20
C ALA A 379 -8.86 4.96 -4.46
N ALA A 380 -7.70 5.61 -4.45
CA ALA A 380 -7.20 6.36 -5.61
C ALA A 380 -7.00 5.47 -6.83
N VAL A 381 -6.28 4.35 -6.70
CA VAL A 381 -5.97 3.45 -7.84
C VAL A 381 -7.25 2.84 -8.42
N THR A 382 -8.18 2.40 -7.58
CA THR A 382 -9.45 1.83 -8.05
C THR A 382 -10.25 2.89 -8.79
N ALA A 383 -10.40 4.10 -8.23
CA ALA A 383 -11.16 5.17 -8.87
C ALA A 383 -10.55 5.58 -10.22
N LEU A 384 -9.22 5.69 -10.29
CA LEU A 384 -8.50 6.01 -11.53
C LEU A 384 -8.66 4.92 -12.60
N ILE A 385 -8.54 3.64 -12.24
CA ILE A 385 -8.72 2.55 -13.20
C ILE A 385 -10.18 2.45 -13.63
N ALA A 386 -11.15 2.65 -12.74
CA ALA A 386 -12.56 2.66 -13.07
C ALA A 386 -12.87 3.76 -14.09
N ALA A 387 -12.37 4.97 -13.83
CA ALA A 387 -12.53 6.10 -14.74
C ALA A 387 -11.84 5.84 -16.09
N TYR A 388 -10.64 5.26 -16.09
CA TYR A 388 -9.92 4.90 -17.30
C TYR A 388 -10.68 3.87 -18.14
N GLU A 389 -11.20 2.81 -17.54
CA GLU A 389 -12.01 1.80 -18.24
C GLU A 389 -13.28 2.42 -18.86
N VAL A 390 -13.98 3.30 -18.14
CA VAL A 390 -15.17 4.02 -18.64
C VAL A 390 -14.82 4.93 -19.83
N VAL A 391 -13.74 5.71 -19.74
CA VAL A 391 -13.31 6.62 -20.83
C VAL A 391 -12.85 5.84 -22.05
N ARG A 392 -12.10 4.75 -21.85
CA ARG A 392 -11.60 3.88 -22.91
C ARG A 392 -12.74 3.23 -23.68
N ASP A 393 -13.75 2.69 -22.99
CA ASP A 393 -14.87 2.05 -23.65
C ASP A 393 -15.69 3.06 -24.47
N ARG A 394 -15.89 4.28 -23.96
CA ARG A 394 -16.54 5.37 -24.74
C ARG A 394 -15.76 5.70 -26.03
N ARG A 395 -14.43 5.79 -25.96
CA ARG A 395 -13.59 6.03 -27.15
C ARG A 395 -13.57 4.85 -28.12
N ARG A 396 -13.84 3.63 -27.65
CA ARG A 396 -13.92 2.44 -28.52
C ARG A 396 -15.18 2.41 -29.38
N TYR A 397 -16.24 3.09 -28.95
CA TYR A 397 -17.51 3.23 -29.67
C TYR A 397 -17.67 4.58 -30.38
N GLY A 398 -16.92 5.61 -30.00
CA GLY A 398 -16.84 6.89 -30.71
C GLY A 398 -15.73 6.85 -31.77
N GLY A 399 -16.09 6.72 -33.05
CA GLY A 399 -15.16 6.68 -34.19
C GLY A 399 -14.45 7.99 -34.52
N GLU A 400 -13.97 8.73 -33.52
CA GLU A 400 -13.20 9.96 -33.75
C GLU A 400 -11.71 9.64 -33.92
N GLY A 401 -11.16 10.04 -35.07
CA GLY A 401 -9.72 9.95 -35.36
C GLY A 401 -8.86 10.74 -34.36
N PRO A 402 -7.51 10.56 -34.40
CA PRO A 402 -6.62 11.23 -33.46
C PRO A 402 -6.83 12.76 -33.51
N PRO A 403 -7.05 13.43 -32.36
CA PRO A 403 -7.25 14.87 -32.35
C PRO A 403 -6.02 15.62 -32.88
N LYS A 404 -6.24 16.77 -33.53
CA LYS A 404 -5.17 17.69 -33.98
C LYS A 404 -4.30 18.10 -32.77
N TRP A 405 -3.01 18.33 -33.00
CA TRP A 405 -1.97 18.60 -31.98
C TRP A 405 -2.37 19.57 -30.85
N PRO A 406 -3.01 20.74 -31.09
CA PRO A 406 -3.43 21.63 -30.00
C PRO A 406 -4.57 21.05 -29.15
N ARG A 407 -5.51 20.31 -29.76
CA ARG A 407 -6.59 19.62 -29.04
C ARG A 407 -6.04 18.46 -28.21
N THR A 408 -4.95 17.83 -28.65
CA THR A 408 -4.26 16.77 -27.90
C THR A 408 -3.59 17.30 -26.62
N ALA A 409 -2.93 18.46 -26.70
CA ALA A 409 -2.34 19.11 -25.53
C ALA A 409 -3.42 19.53 -24.50
N LEU A 410 -4.51 20.15 -24.97
CA LEU A 410 -5.63 20.53 -24.10
C LEU A 410 -6.29 19.30 -23.44
N LEU A 411 -6.51 18.22 -24.21
CA LEU A 411 -7.07 16.97 -23.69
C LEU A 411 -6.12 16.28 -22.70
N TYR A 412 -4.81 16.45 -22.85
CA TYR A 412 -3.83 15.94 -21.88
C TYR A 412 -3.92 16.70 -20.56
N VAL A 413 -3.90 18.03 -20.59
CA VAL A 413 -4.03 18.87 -19.38
C VAL A 413 -5.36 18.62 -18.68
N ALA A 414 -6.46 18.57 -19.44
CA ALA A 414 -7.78 18.21 -18.92
C ALA A 414 -7.80 16.80 -18.33
N GLY A 415 -7.10 15.85 -18.96
CA GLY A 415 -6.95 14.49 -18.46
C GLY A 415 -6.22 14.45 -17.12
N VAL A 416 -5.11 15.17 -16.97
CA VAL A 416 -4.37 15.26 -15.71
C VAL A 416 -5.23 15.90 -14.61
N ALA A 417 -5.87 17.04 -14.90
CA ALA A 417 -6.76 17.70 -13.94
C ALA A 417 -7.90 16.77 -13.50
N LEU A 418 -8.53 16.06 -14.45
CA LEU A 418 -9.58 15.09 -14.15
C LEU A 418 -9.07 13.93 -13.28
N THR A 419 -7.87 13.40 -13.56
CA THR A 419 -7.28 12.33 -12.73
C THR A 419 -6.99 12.81 -11.30
N THR A 420 -6.54 14.05 -11.13
CA THR A 420 -6.32 14.66 -9.81
C THR A 420 -7.63 14.78 -9.05
N VAL A 421 -8.69 15.32 -9.69
CA VAL A 421 -10.01 15.45 -9.08
C VAL A 421 -10.58 14.09 -8.66
N ILE A 422 -10.47 13.07 -9.53
CA ILE A 422 -10.95 11.72 -9.23
C ILE A 422 -10.19 11.12 -8.03
N ALA A 423 -8.86 11.24 -8.01
CA ALA A 423 -8.04 10.72 -6.93
C ALA A 423 -8.30 11.44 -5.60
N GLU A 424 -8.41 12.77 -5.62
CA GLU A 424 -8.73 13.58 -4.44
C GLU A 424 -10.13 13.26 -3.91
N ALA A 425 -11.15 13.22 -4.78
CA ALA A 425 -12.51 12.86 -4.37
C ALA A 425 -12.59 11.45 -3.77
N ALA A 426 -11.87 10.48 -4.35
CA ALA A 426 -11.83 9.11 -3.84
C ALA A 426 -11.10 9.00 -2.49
N THR A 427 -10.10 9.84 -2.24
CA THR A 427 -9.28 9.80 -1.02
C THR A 427 -9.79 10.72 0.09
N ALA A 428 -10.56 11.75 -0.24
CA ALA A 428 -11.04 12.77 0.70
C ALA A 428 -11.72 12.20 1.96
N PRO A 429 -12.65 11.21 1.89
CA PRO A 429 -13.28 10.67 3.10
C PRO A 429 -12.27 10.05 4.08
N PHE A 430 -11.23 9.41 3.55
CA PHE A 430 -10.16 8.82 4.35
C PHE A 430 -9.22 9.89 4.91
N VAL A 431 -8.93 10.94 4.12
CA VAL A 431 -8.09 12.04 4.60
C VAL A 431 -8.78 12.76 5.76
N VAL A 432 -10.08 13.06 5.64
CA VAL A 432 -10.88 13.66 6.72
C VAL A 432 -10.88 12.75 7.94
N TYR A 433 -11.18 11.47 7.77
CA TYR A 433 -11.26 10.51 8.88
C TYR A 433 -9.92 10.36 9.64
N HIS A 434 -8.80 10.23 8.93
CA HIS A 434 -7.49 9.95 9.56
C HIS A 434 -6.74 11.19 10.01
N PHE A 435 -6.95 12.34 9.36
CA PHE A 435 -6.13 13.54 9.59
C PHE A 435 -6.93 14.75 10.06
N ASN A 436 -8.27 14.67 10.10
CA ASN A 436 -9.17 15.77 10.45
C ASN A 436 -8.87 17.07 9.68
N ARG A 437 -8.41 16.96 8.44
CA ARG A 437 -7.91 18.08 7.65
C ARG A 437 -8.31 17.94 6.19
N LEU A 438 -8.65 19.06 5.56
CA LEU A 438 -8.76 19.18 4.11
C LEU A 438 -7.93 20.38 3.65
N ALA A 439 -7.02 20.15 2.70
CA ALA A 439 -6.23 21.20 2.10
C ALA A 439 -7.01 21.82 0.93
N ALA A 440 -7.67 22.96 1.18
CA ALA A 440 -8.51 23.63 0.19
C ALA A 440 -7.74 24.06 -1.08
N PHE A 441 -6.47 24.44 -0.94
CA PHE A 441 -5.60 24.85 -2.05
C PHE A 441 -4.84 23.70 -2.72
N GLY A 442 -5.02 22.46 -2.26
CA GLY A 442 -4.31 21.29 -2.77
C GLY A 442 -4.53 21.06 -4.26
N LEU A 443 -5.77 21.23 -4.74
CA LEU A 443 -6.12 20.99 -6.14
C LEU A 443 -5.38 21.95 -7.09
N ALA A 444 -5.40 23.25 -6.81
CA ALA A 444 -4.74 24.26 -7.64
C ALA A 444 -3.21 24.07 -7.66
N ALA A 445 -2.62 23.77 -6.50
CA ALA A 445 -1.20 23.48 -6.40
C ALA A 445 -0.82 22.20 -7.18
N ASN A 446 -1.66 21.16 -7.11
CA ASN A 446 -1.44 19.88 -7.79
C ASN A 446 -1.49 19.98 -9.32
N VAL A 447 -2.30 20.87 -9.89
CA VAL A 447 -2.37 21.09 -11.35
C VAL A 447 -1.01 21.46 -11.94
N ILE A 448 -0.15 22.16 -11.18
CA ILE A 448 1.19 22.53 -11.62
C ILE A 448 2.24 21.56 -11.06
N ALA A 449 2.21 21.32 -9.75
CA ALA A 449 3.26 20.58 -9.06
C ALA A 449 3.34 19.11 -9.49
N VAL A 450 2.20 18.45 -9.75
CA VAL A 450 2.19 17.04 -10.15
C VAL A 450 2.77 16.85 -11.56
N PRO A 451 2.37 17.59 -12.61
CA PRO A 451 3.03 17.51 -13.92
C PRO A 451 4.51 17.84 -13.89
N VAL A 452 4.91 18.89 -13.16
CA VAL A 452 6.34 19.26 -13.04
C VAL A 452 7.12 18.12 -12.37
N THR A 453 6.56 17.52 -11.31
CA THR A 453 7.18 16.36 -10.68
C THR A 453 7.27 15.18 -11.65
N ALA A 454 6.18 14.91 -12.38
CA ALA A 454 6.05 13.71 -13.19
C ALA A 454 6.84 13.76 -14.52
N LEU A 455 6.84 14.91 -15.20
CA LEU A 455 7.40 15.07 -16.54
C LEU A 455 8.80 15.69 -16.52
N TRP A 456 9.19 16.33 -15.41
CA TRP A 456 10.47 17.03 -15.31
C TRP A 456 11.36 16.46 -14.21
N ILE A 457 10.95 16.60 -12.95
CA ILE A 457 11.80 16.26 -11.80
C ILE A 457 12.21 14.79 -11.82
N MET A 458 11.25 13.89 -12.03
CA MET A 458 11.50 12.45 -11.94
C MET A 458 12.29 11.88 -13.12
N PRO A 459 12.05 12.25 -14.39
CA PRO A 459 12.96 11.91 -15.50
C PRO A 459 14.39 12.34 -15.24
N TRP A 460 14.62 13.57 -14.79
CA TRP A 460 15.95 14.04 -14.43
C TRP A 460 16.53 13.33 -13.21
N SER A 461 15.70 12.90 -12.25
CA SER A 461 16.17 12.07 -11.13
C SER A 461 16.69 10.70 -11.59
N VAL A 462 16.03 10.06 -12.57
CA VAL A 462 16.48 8.78 -13.14
C VAL A 462 17.75 8.99 -13.97
N ALA A 463 17.82 10.07 -14.75
CA ALA A 463 19.04 10.45 -15.46
C ALA A 463 20.21 10.71 -14.49
N ALA A 464 19.96 11.39 -13.37
CA ALA A 464 20.97 11.62 -12.33
C ALA A 464 21.48 10.29 -11.74
N PHE A 465 20.58 9.35 -11.43
CA PHE A 465 20.99 8.01 -11.00
C PHE A 465 21.85 7.27 -12.04
N ALA A 466 21.54 7.43 -13.34
CA ALA A 466 22.29 6.79 -14.41
C ALA A 466 23.68 7.44 -14.65
N LEU A 467 23.81 8.75 -14.43
CA LEU A 467 25.05 9.50 -14.64
C LEU A 467 25.98 9.50 -13.42
N MET A 468 25.45 9.22 -12.22
CA MET A 468 26.21 9.22 -10.96
C MET A 468 27.42 8.27 -10.95
N PRO A 469 27.38 7.05 -11.51
CA PRO A 469 28.57 6.20 -11.60
C PRO A 469 29.71 6.78 -12.45
N LEU A 470 29.40 7.75 -13.31
CA LEU A 470 30.36 8.44 -14.18
C LEU A 470 30.86 9.77 -13.56
N GLY A 471 30.33 10.18 -12.40
CA GLY A 471 30.60 11.49 -11.80
C GLY A 471 30.00 12.66 -12.59
N LEU A 472 28.99 12.41 -13.44
CA LEU A 472 28.34 13.39 -14.31
C LEU A 472 26.92 13.74 -13.85
N GLU A 473 26.56 13.44 -12.60
CA GLU A 473 25.21 13.66 -12.07
C GLU A 473 24.78 15.13 -12.11
N THR A 474 25.71 16.07 -12.00
CA THR A 474 25.45 17.53 -12.02
C THR A 474 24.71 17.98 -13.27
N LEU A 475 24.96 17.33 -14.42
CA LEU A 475 24.27 17.59 -15.68
C LEU A 475 22.76 17.32 -15.62
N ALA A 476 22.35 16.32 -14.85
CA ALA A 476 20.94 15.97 -14.65
C ALA A 476 20.35 16.63 -13.39
N LEU A 477 21.17 16.89 -12.37
CA LEU A 477 20.74 17.54 -11.15
C LEU A 477 20.37 19.00 -11.40
N THR A 478 21.13 19.74 -12.20
CA THR A 478 20.83 21.15 -12.52
C THR A 478 19.40 21.35 -13.07
N PRO A 479 18.97 20.65 -14.15
CA PRO A 479 17.60 20.76 -14.64
C PRO A 479 16.57 20.20 -13.66
N MET A 480 16.90 19.15 -12.89
CA MET A 480 16.03 18.67 -11.80
C MET A 480 15.75 19.79 -10.78
N GLY A 481 16.77 20.57 -10.42
CA GLY A 481 16.69 21.71 -9.52
C GLY A 481 15.71 22.78 -10.00
N TRP A 482 15.67 23.09 -11.29
CA TRP A 482 14.68 24.03 -11.85
C TRP A 482 13.24 23.57 -11.64
N GLY A 483 12.96 22.28 -11.80
CA GLY A 483 11.63 21.73 -11.54
C GLY A 483 11.25 21.79 -10.07
N ILE A 484 12.19 21.46 -9.18
CA ILE A 484 11.99 21.55 -7.73
C ILE A 484 11.72 22.99 -7.30
N GLU A 485 12.44 23.94 -7.88
CA GLU A 485 12.28 25.36 -7.63
C GLU A 485 10.87 25.85 -7.97
N VAL A 486 10.31 25.38 -9.10
CA VAL A 486 8.92 25.64 -9.48
C VAL A 486 7.95 25.10 -8.43
N VAL A 487 8.14 23.86 -7.96
CA VAL A 487 7.27 23.26 -6.93
C VAL A 487 7.32 24.04 -5.61
N ILE A 488 8.51 24.48 -5.19
CA ILE A 488 8.65 25.29 -3.97
C ILE A 488 7.95 26.65 -4.13
N ARG A 489 8.12 27.33 -5.27
CA ARG A 489 7.44 28.62 -5.53
C ARG A 489 5.93 28.48 -5.55
N VAL A 490 5.40 27.41 -6.15
CA VAL A 490 3.96 27.10 -6.14
C VAL A 490 3.47 26.93 -4.70
N ALA A 491 4.23 26.21 -3.86
CA ALA A 491 3.89 26.01 -2.46
C ALA A 491 3.87 27.32 -1.66
N GLU A 492 4.90 28.16 -1.82
CA GLU A 492 5.00 29.45 -1.14
C GLU A 492 3.92 30.44 -1.58
N ASN A 493 3.60 30.48 -2.88
CA ASN A 493 2.55 31.35 -3.40
C ASN A 493 1.16 30.88 -2.98
N GLY A 494 0.91 29.56 -2.97
CA GLY A 494 -0.32 29.00 -2.43
C GLY A 494 -0.52 29.37 -0.95
N PHE A 495 0.54 29.30 -0.15
CA PHE A 495 0.52 29.74 1.24
C PHE A 495 0.18 31.23 1.40
N ARG A 496 0.78 32.12 0.59
CA ARG A 496 0.50 33.57 0.64
C ARG A 496 -0.96 33.90 0.32
N LEU A 497 -1.57 33.16 -0.61
CA LEU A 497 -2.98 33.33 -0.97
C LEU A 497 -3.92 32.76 0.10
N ALA A 498 -3.56 31.62 0.71
CA ALA A 498 -4.30 31.05 1.83
C ALA A 498 -4.24 31.93 3.09
N GLY A 499 -3.08 32.53 3.39
CA GLY A 499 -2.87 33.41 4.54
C GLY A 499 -3.62 34.74 4.48
N ARG A 500 -4.01 35.20 3.28
CA ARG A 500 -4.88 36.39 3.11
C ARG A 500 -6.34 36.14 3.49
N GLY A 501 -6.78 34.88 3.64
CA GLY A 501 -8.13 34.51 4.07
C GLY A 501 -8.29 34.32 5.58
N GLY A 502 -7.29 34.68 6.39
CA GLY A 502 -7.27 34.45 7.84
C GLY A 502 -6.89 33.01 8.23
N PRO A 503 -6.53 32.76 9.51
CA PRO A 503 -6.00 31.47 9.98
C PRO A 503 -6.97 30.28 9.84
N ALA A 504 -8.23 30.51 9.46
CA ALA A 504 -9.23 29.48 9.17
C ALA A 504 -9.26 29.00 7.70
N ALA A 505 -8.65 29.74 6.75
CA ALA A 505 -8.73 29.41 5.32
C ALA A 505 -7.66 28.41 4.83
N GLY A 506 -6.58 28.21 5.59
CA GLY A 506 -5.52 27.25 5.26
C GLY A 506 -5.86 25.80 5.63
N HIS A 507 -6.76 25.61 6.59
CA HIS A 507 -7.21 24.31 7.07
C HIS A 507 -8.66 24.46 7.54
N ALA A 508 -9.62 23.89 6.82
CA ALA A 508 -10.94 23.68 7.41
C ALA A 508 -10.79 22.59 8.48
N ASP A 509 -10.73 22.97 9.75
CA ASP A 509 -10.77 22.04 10.87
C ASP A 509 -12.21 21.50 10.95
N VAL A 510 -12.43 20.26 10.49
CA VAL A 510 -13.77 19.65 10.40
C VAL A 510 -14.24 19.12 11.77
N GLY A 511 -13.72 19.70 12.84
CA GLY A 511 -14.09 19.38 14.21
C GLY A 511 -15.45 19.98 14.53
N THR A 512 -16.52 19.21 14.33
CA THR A 512 -17.80 19.22 15.10
C THR A 512 -18.97 18.51 14.36
N GLY A 513 -18.85 18.21 13.05
CA GLY A 513 -19.97 17.64 12.27
C GLY A 513 -19.93 16.13 12.00
N VAL A 514 -18.77 15.48 12.13
CA VAL A 514 -18.56 14.10 11.61
C VAL A 514 -18.66 13.02 12.70
N ASP A 515 -18.79 13.41 13.97
CA ASP A 515 -18.78 12.51 15.13
C ASP A 515 -19.93 11.47 15.15
N ARG A 516 -20.98 11.66 14.34
CA ARG A 516 -22.08 10.69 14.21
C ARG A 516 -21.97 9.71 13.04
N LEU A 517 -21.14 9.96 12.02
CA LEU A 517 -21.06 9.08 10.82
C LEU A 517 -19.82 8.16 10.80
N GLY A 518 -18.83 8.37 11.66
CA GLY A 518 -17.51 7.71 11.59
C GLY A 518 -17.25 6.55 12.55
N ARG A 519 -18.26 6.00 13.26
CA ARG A 519 -18.02 5.07 14.37
C ARG A 519 -17.67 3.62 14.00
N SER A 520 -17.48 3.30 12.73
CA SER A 520 -16.98 1.98 12.36
C SER A 520 -16.05 2.05 11.16
N VAL A 521 -14.83 1.55 11.33
CA VAL A 521 -13.84 1.27 10.27
C VAL A 521 -14.46 0.47 9.11
N VAL A 522 -15.54 -0.26 9.42
CA VAL A 522 -16.37 -1.02 8.48
C VAL A 522 -17.00 -0.13 7.42
N VAL A 523 -17.48 1.08 7.72
CA VAL A 523 -18.24 1.91 6.75
C VAL A 523 -17.37 2.45 5.61
N PRO A 524 -16.21 3.08 5.82
CA PRO A 524 -15.39 3.57 4.72
C PRO A 524 -14.67 2.43 3.96
N VAL A 525 -14.34 1.32 4.63
CA VAL A 525 -13.79 0.10 3.99
C VAL A 525 -14.86 -0.60 3.16
N ALA A 526 -16.08 -0.79 3.70
CA ALA A 526 -17.21 -1.31 2.95
C ALA A 526 -17.65 -0.37 1.83
N ALA A 527 -17.56 0.95 2.00
CA ALA A 527 -17.83 1.92 0.94
C ALA A 527 -16.78 1.83 -0.18
N ALA A 528 -15.48 1.78 0.13
CA ALA A 528 -14.44 1.59 -0.89
C ALA A 528 -14.59 0.26 -1.63
N LEU A 529 -14.89 -0.82 -0.92
CA LEU A 529 -15.08 -2.15 -1.49
C LEU A 529 -16.40 -2.27 -2.27
N ALA A 530 -17.47 -1.61 -1.82
CA ALA A 530 -18.74 -1.51 -2.53
C ALA A 530 -18.65 -0.60 -3.75
N ILE A 531 -17.80 0.43 -3.74
CA ILE A 531 -17.49 1.26 -4.92
C ILE A 531 -16.76 0.41 -5.97
N VAL A 532 -15.79 -0.44 -5.57
CA VAL A 532 -15.12 -1.40 -6.47
C VAL A 532 -16.13 -2.39 -7.07
N GLY A 533 -17.05 -2.91 -6.24
CA GLY A 533 -18.08 -3.87 -6.69
C GLY A 533 -19.19 -3.25 -7.54
N SER A 534 -19.62 -2.02 -7.23
CA SER A 534 -20.76 -1.35 -7.89
C SER A 534 -20.40 -0.62 -9.18
N LEU A 535 -19.18 -0.08 -9.29
CA LEU A 535 -18.72 0.58 -10.52
C LEU A 535 -18.54 -0.41 -11.68
N GLY A 536 -18.31 -1.69 -11.41
CA GLY A 536 -18.35 -2.75 -12.42
C GLY A 536 -19.77 -3.11 -12.90
N GLY A 537 -20.80 -2.87 -12.08
CA GLY A 537 -22.14 -3.44 -12.27
C GLY A 537 -23.08 -2.68 -13.22
N ARG A 538 -22.92 -1.37 -13.42
CA ARG A 538 -24.03 -0.56 -13.99
C ARG A 538 -24.24 -0.58 -15.51
N ARG A 539 -23.40 -1.22 -16.34
CA ARG A 539 -23.45 -0.96 -17.79
C ARG A 539 -23.63 -2.15 -18.75
N ARG A 540 -23.78 -3.40 -18.28
CA ARG A 540 -24.21 -4.52 -19.15
C ARG A 540 -25.63 -5.00 -18.95
N THR A 541 -26.26 -4.70 -17.81
CA THR A 541 -27.69 -4.98 -17.61
C THR A 541 -28.57 -4.10 -18.49
N ALA A 542 -28.08 -2.96 -18.98
CA ALA A 542 -28.77 -2.15 -19.98
C ALA A 542 -28.74 -2.75 -21.40
N ASP A 543 -27.77 -3.61 -21.72
CA ASP A 543 -27.68 -4.30 -23.03
C ASP A 543 -28.51 -5.59 -23.08
N LEU A 544 -28.97 -6.11 -21.94
CA LEU A 544 -29.79 -7.32 -21.86
C LEU A 544 -31.30 -7.03 -22.00
N GLY A 545 -31.69 -5.76 -22.11
CA GLY A 545 -33.08 -5.33 -22.36
C GLY A 545 -33.37 -4.90 -23.79
N ALA A 546 -32.39 -4.90 -24.69
CA ALA A 546 -32.57 -4.53 -26.08
C ALA A 546 -32.65 -5.79 -26.97
N ASP A 547 -33.86 -6.11 -27.39
CA ASP A 547 -34.15 -7.12 -28.43
C ASP A 547 -33.30 -6.83 -29.70
N PRO A 548 -32.45 -7.77 -30.17
CA PRO A 548 -31.62 -7.55 -31.35
C PRO A 548 -32.42 -7.51 -32.67
N ALA A 549 -33.73 -7.80 -32.66
CA ALA A 549 -34.52 -7.91 -33.88
C ALA A 549 -35.11 -6.59 -34.40
N ALA A 550 -35.07 -5.51 -33.64
CA ALA A 550 -35.67 -4.23 -34.04
C ALA A 550 -34.63 -3.14 -34.29
N GLY A 551 -34.05 -3.13 -35.50
CA GLY A 551 -33.46 -1.91 -36.05
C GLY A 551 -32.08 -2.08 -36.64
N ARG A 552 -32.03 -2.29 -37.97
CA ARG A 552 -31.09 -1.62 -38.88
C ARG A 552 -31.43 -1.94 -40.35
N ALA A 553 -32.54 -1.36 -40.82
CA ALA A 553 -32.69 -1.01 -42.22
C ALA A 553 -32.09 0.39 -42.43
N ARG A 554 -30.79 0.50 -42.71
CA ARG A 554 -30.18 1.75 -43.23
C ARG A 554 -29.08 1.44 -44.25
N ARG A 555 -29.50 1.57 -45.51
CA ARG A 555 -28.80 2.00 -46.74
C ARG A 555 -27.26 1.88 -46.77
N TRP A 556 -26.79 0.98 -47.62
CA TRP A 556 -25.44 0.98 -48.19
C TRP A 556 -25.41 1.92 -49.41
N PRO A 557 -24.43 2.81 -49.60
CA PRO A 557 -24.24 3.52 -50.86
C PRO A 557 -23.53 2.59 -51.85
N ARG A 558 -24.09 2.51 -53.07
CA ARG A 558 -23.44 1.96 -54.26
C ARG A 558 -22.22 2.82 -54.61
N GLN A 559 -21.05 2.19 -54.77
CA GLN A 559 -19.96 2.75 -55.57
C GLN A 559 -19.52 1.73 -56.63
N VAL A 560 -19.96 2.05 -57.84
CA VAL A 560 -19.29 2.04 -59.16
C VAL A 560 -18.12 1.08 -59.38
N ALA A 561 -18.27 0.34 -60.48
CA ALA A 561 -17.36 -0.58 -61.13
C ALA A 561 -16.02 0.06 -61.55
N GLY A 562 -14.96 -0.75 -61.48
CA GLY A 562 -13.65 -0.53 -62.08
C GLY A 562 -12.90 -1.85 -62.11
N GLY A 563 -12.56 -2.32 -63.31
CA GLY A 563 -12.27 -3.72 -63.61
C GLY A 563 -10.85 -4.24 -63.33
N ALA A 564 -10.79 -5.57 -63.37
CA ALA A 564 -9.69 -6.44 -63.81
C ALA A 564 -8.33 -6.36 -63.08
N HIS A 565 -8.00 -7.40 -62.31
CA HIS A 565 -6.98 -8.38 -62.74
C HIS A 565 -6.95 -9.63 -61.84
N SER A 566 -6.58 -10.72 -62.48
CA SER A 566 -6.73 -12.13 -62.11
C SER A 566 -5.66 -12.65 -61.16
N GLY A 567 -5.99 -13.75 -60.46
CA GLY A 567 -5.03 -14.81 -60.14
C GLY A 567 -4.42 -14.82 -58.73
N ARG A 568 -4.96 -15.68 -57.86
CA ARG A 568 -4.30 -16.91 -57.35
C ARG A 568 -5.04 -17.46 -56.13
N ARG A 569 -5.41 -18.74 -56.21
CA ARG A 569 -6.00 -19.55 -55.12
C ARG A 569 -4.97 -19.79 -54.00
N PRO A 570 -5.40 -19.92 -52.73
CA PRO A 570 -4.52 -20.34 -51.64
C PRO A 570 -4.43 -21.88 -51.57
N SER A 571 -3.21 -22.40 -51.48
CA SER A 571 -2.91 -23.82 -51.24
C SER A 571 -3.11 -24.19 -49.77
N ARG A 572 -3.82 -25.31 -49.59
CA ARG A 572 -4.00 -26.03 -48.33
C ARG A 572 -2.66 -26.58 -47.84
N PHE A 573 -2.39 -26.45 -46.54
CA PHE A 573 -1.45 -27.32 -45.83
C PHE A 573 -2.22 -28.07 -44.73
N VAL A 574 -2.25 -29.40 -44.88
CA VAL A 574 -2.70 -30.41 -43.93
C VAL A 574 -1.46 -31.19 -43.51
N HIS A 575 -1.29 -31.38 -42.19
CA HIS A 575 -0.60 -32.47 -41.49
C HIS A 575 -0.20 -31.95 -40.10
N ALA A 576 -0.23 -32.69 -38.99
CA ALA A 576 -0.72 -34.01 -38.67
C ALA A 576 -0.84 -34.04 -37.13
N GLY A 577 -1.91 -34.63 -36.60
CA GLY A 577 -2.07 -34.81 -35.16
C GLY A 577 -1.17 -35.93 -34.64
N ARG A 578 -0.52 -35.69 -33.49
CA ARG A 578 -0.07 -36.75 -32.60
C ARG A 578 -0.78 -36.61 -31.27
N ARG A 579 -1.70 -37.54 -31.00
CA ARG A 579 -2.31 -37.77 -29.69
C ARG A 579 -1.26 -38.43 -28.80
N PHE A 580 -1.06 -37.88 -27.61
CA PHE A 580 -0.26 -38.47 -26.54
C PHE A 580 -1.23 -39.21 -25.59
N GLN A 581 -0.93 -40.48 -25.33
CA GLN A 581 -1.69 -41.41 -24.50
C GLN A 581 -0.89 -41.63 -23.20
N PRO A 582 -1.47 -41.55 -21.99
CA PRO A 582 -0.76 -41.85 -20.74
C PRO A 582 -0.87 -43.35 -20.40
N PRO A 583 0.13 -43.96 -19.73
CA PRO A 583 0.02 -45.34 -19.27
C PRO A 583 -0.65 -45.44 -17.88
N ASP A 584 -1.39 -46.54 -17.72
CA ASP A 584 -2.12 -47.00 -16.54
C ASP A 584 -1.20 -47.39 -15.37
N LEU A 585 -1.68 -47.16 -14.14
CA LEU A 585 -1.17 -47.79 -12.91
C LEU A 585 -2.36 -48.27 -12.06
N ALA A 586 -2.38 -49.58 -11.79
CA ALA A 586 -3.29 -50.28 -10.88
C ALA A 586 -2.68 -50.42 -9.45
N PRO A 587 -3.46 -50.75 -8.40
CA PRO A 587 -3.25 -50.25 -7.02
C PRO A 587 -2.82 -51.38 -6.02
N PRO A 588 -2.98 -51.28 -4.67
CA PRO A 588 -1.85 -51.41 -3.73
C PRO A 588 -1.89 -52.66 -2.82
N GLY A 589 -0.71 -53.07 -2.33
CA GLY A 589 -0.53 -54.13 -1.32
C GLY A 589 -0.43 -53.58 0.12
N ARG A 590 -1.04 -54.30 1.06
CA ARG A 590 -1.10 -54.08 2.52
C ARG A 590 0.12 -54.65 3.27
N ALA A 591 0.44 -54.04 4.42
CA ALA A 591 0.82 -54.67 5.72
C ALA A 591 1.01 -53.50 6.73
N GLU A 592 0.20 -53.35 7.81
CA GLU A 592 0.37 -53.97 9.15
C GLU A 592 1.80 -53.80 9.71
N GLY A 593 2.10 -53.29 10.91
CA GLY A 593 1.35 -52.84 12.09
C GLY A 593 2.37 -52.62 13.23
N LEU A 594 1.96 -51.92 14.30
CA LEU A 594 2.45 -51.96 15.71
C LEU A 594 2.53 -50.57 16.39
N ALA A 595 1.94 -50.51 17.59
CA ALA A 595 1.70 -49.38 18.48
C ALA A 595 2.71 -49.39 19.67
N PRO A 596 2.47 -48.77 20.85
CA PRO A 596 2.04 -47.41 21.20
C PRO A 596 2.97 -46.72 22.26
N GLY A 597 2.72 -45.43 22.54
CA GLY A 597 2.84 -44.85 23.90
C GLY A 597 3.98 -43.86 24.14
N LEU A 598 3.64 -42.63 24.56
CA LEU A 598 4.00 -42.05 25.87
C LEU A 598 3.69 -40.54 25.97
N ALA A 599 2.96 -40.23 27.05
CA ALA A 599 3.10 -39.09 27.95
C ALA A 599 2.91 -37.64 27.44
N ALA A 600 1.83 -37.03 27.97
CA ALA A 600 1.69 -35.58 28.17
C ALA A 600 2.73 -35.02 29.15
N PRO A 601 2.97 -33.70 29.13
CA PRO A 601 3.07 -32.98 30.38
C PRO A 601 2.15 -31.76 30.47
N ARG A 602 1.40 -31.80 31.58
CA ARG A 602 0.89 -30.75 32.46
C ARG A 602 1.24 -29.28 32.14
N SER A 603 0.17 -28.50 32.07
CA SER A 603 -0.08 -27.15 32.60
C SER A 603 1.02 -26.48 33.45
N GLU A 604 1.39 -25.25 33.07
CA GLU A 604 1.81 -24.19 34.00
C GLU A 604 1.43 -22.77 33.49
N PRO A 605 1.32 -21.77 34.38
CA PRO A 605 0.39 -20.65 34.26
C PRO A 605 1.09 -19.35 33.82
N GLY A 606 1.06 -19.05 32.52
CA GLY A 606 1.62 -17.79 31.98
C GLY A 606 0.60 -16.85 31.32
N ARG A 607 -0.68 -17.24 31.20
CA ARG A 607 -1.64 -16.63 30.27
C ARG A 607 -2.59 -15.59 30.87
N ALA A 608 -2.56 -15.37 32.19
CA ALA A 608 -3.51 -14.47 32.85
C ALA A 608 -3.20 -12.96 32.70
N LEU A 609 -2.08 -12.56 32.06
CA LEU A 609 -1.65 -11.15 32.04
C LEU A 609 -1.84 -10.39 30.73
N VAL A 610 -2.40 -11.02 29.69
CA VAL A 610 -2.76 -10.35 28.42
C VAL A 610 -4.13 -9.66 28.51
N VAL A 611 -5.00 -10.10 29.43
CA VAL A 611 -6.41 -9.66 29.51
C VAL A 611 -6.57 -8.26 30.12
N ARG A 612 -5.54 -7.68 30.75
CA ARG A 612 -5.64 -6.38 31.44
C ARG A 612 -5.12 -5.18 30.64
N TRP A 613 -4.86 -5.34 29.33
CA TRP A 613 -4.16 -4.37 28.49
C TRP A 613 -5.05 -3.50 27.59
N ILE A 614 -6.37 -3.63 27.69
CA ILE A 614 -7.33 -2.77 27.01
C ILE A 614 -8.10 -1.99 28.08
N GLY A 615 -7.94 -0.66 28.04
CA GLY A 615 -8.53 0.27 28.99
C GLY A 615 -10.06 0.18 29.00
N LEU A 616 -10.60 -0.41 30.05
CA LEU A 616 -11.98 -0.24 30.49
C LEU A 616 -11.93 0.22 31.95
N HIS A 617 -12.16 1.51 32.18
CA HIS A 617 -12.77 1.97 33.42
C HIS A 617 -14.28 1.88 33.22
N LEU A 618 -14.91 0.92 33.88
CA LEU A 618 -16.34 0.98 34.16
C LEU A 618 -16.52 1.80 35.45
N PRO A 619 -17.45 2.75 35.50
CA PRO A 619 -17.71 3.53 36.71
C PRO A 619 -18.33 2.61 37.76
N GLY A 620 -17.62 2.42 38.87
CA GLY A 620 -18.19 1.81 40.06
C GLY A 620 -19.25 2.74 40.64
N ALA A 621 -20.46 2.23 40.77
CA ALA A 621 -21.45 2.77 41.67
C ALA A 621 -20.89 2.68 43.10
N GLY A 622 -20.55 3.84 43.66
CA GLY A 622 -20.24 4.02 45.07
C GLY A 622 -21.23 5.03 45.64
N SER A 623 -22.18 4.52 46.40
CA SER A 623 -22.99 5.30 47.34
C SER A 623 -22.10 5.88 48.45
N ASP A 624 -22.61 6.98 49.01
CA ASP A 624 -22.27 7.61 50.28
C ASP A 624 -21.04 8.54 50.38
N GLY A 625 -21.36 9.83 50.52
CA GLY A 625 -21.04 10.50 51.79
C GLY A 625 -20.05 11.67 51.74
N GLY A 626 -20.58 12.89 51.61
CA GLY A 626 -20.24 13.97 52.55
C GLY A 626 -19.04 14.89 52.28
N LEU A 627 -19.39 16.16 52.01
CA LEU A 627 -18.79 17.40 52.53
C LEU A 627 -17.43 17.90 51.98
N GLY A 628 -17.45 19.11 51.41
CA GLY A 628 -16.27 19.98 51.32
C GLY A 628 -16.26 20.94 50.12
N ARG A 629 -16.69 22.19 50.33
CA ARG A 629 -16.67 23.31 49.37
C ARG A 629 -15.25 23.68 48.87
N PRO A 630 -15.12 24.39 47.73
CA PRO A 630 -13.84 24.75 47.11
C PRO A 630 -13.31 26.12 47.57
N SER A 631 -11.99 26.27 47.62
CA SER A 631 -11.30 27.56 47.65
C SER A 631 -10.08 27.51 46.73
N GLY A 632 -9.87 28.58 45.96
CA GLY A 632 -9.02 28.61 44.77
C GLY A 632 -7.51 28.62 45.01
N ARG A 633 -6.78 28.34 43.93
CA ARG A 633 -5.91 29.28 43.21
C ARG A 633 -5.52 28.69 41.86
#